data_AF-A0A3N1H161-F1
#
_entry.id   AF-A0A3N1H161-F1
#
_cell.length_a   1.000
_cell.length_b   1.000
_cell.length_c   1.000
_cell.angle_alpha   90.00
_cell.angle_beta   90.00
_cell.angle_gamma   90.00
#
_symmetry.space_group_name_H-M   'P 1'
#
loop_
_entity.id
_entity.type
_entity.pdbx_description
1 polymer ?
#
loop_
_entity_poly.entity_id
_entity_poly.type
_entity_poly.pdbx_seq_one_letter_code
_entity_poly.pdbx_strand_id
1 'polypeptide(L)'
;MIKARIGELAPGEPVTDAEALSIMLGGVPVGTLQRWAQRDGWPRRHSTTSRGRLTEYSVRAATATYERLRGPLDTPTSGEVTSGQLGELSSSDTSPLMAARAE
;
A
#
# COMPACT_ATOMS: atom_id res chain seq x y z
N MET A 1 13.87 19.76 16.77
CA MET A 1 13.14 18.47 16.69
C MET A 1 11.65 18.77 16.64
N ILE A 2 11.03 18.80 15.45
CA ILE A 2 9.60 19.12 15.30
C ILE A 2 8.82 17.88 15.71
N LYS A 3 8.15 17.91 16.87
CA LYS A 3 7.14 16.90 17.22
C LYS A 3 5.99 17.06 16.23
N ALA A 4 5.79 16.08 15.36
CA ALA A 4 4.59 16.02 14.52
C ALA A 4 3.37 16.14 15.45
N ARG A 5 2.53 17.16 15.24
CA ARG A 5 1.26 17.29 15.97
C ARG A 5 0.39 16.15 15.47
N ILE A 6 0.18 15.14 16.31
CA ILE A 6 -0.78 14.07 16.05
C ILE A 6 -2.14 14.77 15.92
N GLY A 7 -2.80 14.65 14.77
CA GLY A 7 -4.13 15.23 14.60
C GLY A 7 -5.11 14.64 15.62
N GLU A 8 -6.01 15.46 16.15
CA GLU A 8 -7.08 14.98 17.02
C GLU A 8 -8.08 14.16 16.19
N LEU A 9 -8.56 13.04 16.74
CA LEU A 9 -9.60 12.23 16.10
C LEU A 9 -10.95 12.96 16.20
N ALA A 10 -11.58 13.22 15.06
CA ALA A 10 -12.94 13.75 15.04
C ALA A 10 -13.95 12.74 15.64
N PRO A 11 -15.06 13.19 16.22
CA PRO A 11 -16.14 12.30 16.64
C PRO A 11 -16.65 11.44 15.48
N GLY A 12 -16.70 10.12 15.66
CA GLY A 12 -17.12 9.18 14.61
C GLY A 12 -16.07 8.92 13.54
N GLU A 13 -14.83 9.38 13.71
CA GLU A 13 -13.73 9.06 12.80
C GLU A 13 -13.48 7.54 12.76
N PRO A 14 -13.56 6.90 11.58
CA PRO A 14 -13.26 5.48 11.47
C PRO A 14 -11.77 5.25 11.71
N VAL A 15 -11.46 4.34 12.62
CA VAL A 15 -10.09 3.97 12.96
C VAL A 15 -9.91 2.45 12.90
N THR A 16 -8.72 2.00 12.57
CA THR A 16 -8.36 0.59 12.59
C THR A 16 -6.85 0.41 12.75
N ASP A 17 -6.39 -0.79 13.10
CA ASP A 17 -4.97 -1.07 13.25
C ASP A 17 -4.22 -1.11 11.91
N ALA A 18 -2.89 -1.13 11.99
CA ALA A 18 -2.05 -1.09 10.80
C ALA A 18 -2.11 -2.38 9.96
N GLU A 19 -2.49 -3.53 10.54
CA GLU A 19 -2.64 -4.78 9.80
C GLU A 19 -3.92 -4.74 8.94
N ALA A 20 -5.02 -4.28 9.53
CA ALA A 20 -6.27 -4.05 8.81
C ALA A 20 -6.09 -2.98 7.71
N LEU A 21 -5.36 -1.89 7.98
CA LEU A 21 -5.03 -0.89 6.96
C LEU A 21 -4.19 -1.47 5.82
N SER A 22 -3.25 -2.38 6.13
CA SER A 22 -2.46 -3.07 5.10
C SER A 22 -3.37 -3.80 4.12
N ILE A 23 -4.36 -4.53 4.61
CA ILE A 23 -5.33 -5.25 3.78
C ILE A 23 -6.19 -4.26 2.97
N MET A 24 -6.77 -3.26 3.64
CA MET A 24 -7.65 -2.27 2.99
C MET A 24 -6.98 -1.49 1.87
N LEU A 25 -5.69 -1.19 2.01
CA LEU A 25 -4.93 -0.36 1.07
C LEU A 25 -4.17 -1.21 0.03
N GLY A 26 -4.63 -2.42 -0.26
CA GLY A 26 -4.04 -3.27 -1.31
C GLY A 26 -2.69 -3.87 -0.94
N GLY A 27 -2.48 -4.21 0.34
CA GLY A 27 -1.28 -4.90 0.81
C GLY A 27 -0.09 -4.00 1.14
N VAL A 28 -0.31 -2.74 1.51
CA VAL A 28 0.79 -1.85 1.91
C VAL A 28 1.45 -2.37 3.20
N PRO A 29 2.77 -2.62 3.22
CA PRO A 29 3.43 -3.16 4.40
C PRO A 29 3.20 -2.29 5.65
N VAL A 30 2.93 -2.94 6.79
CA VAL A 30 2.69 -2.30 8.09
C VAL A 30 3.75 -1.26 8.45
N GLY A 31 5.04 -1.59 8.27
CA GLY A 31 6.13 -0.66 8.54
C GLY A 31 6.11 0.59 7.64
N THR A 32 5.61 0.47 6.42
CA THR A 32 5.41 1.61 5.52
C THR A 32 4.26 2.50 6.00
N LEU A 33 3.14 1.90 6.40
CA LEU A 33 2.01 2.64 6.98
C LEU A 33 2.41 3.39 8.25
N GLN A 34 3.17 2.76 9.14
CA GLN A 34 3.67 3.39 10.34
C GLN A 34 4.60 4.58 10.04
N ARG A 35 5.48 4.46 9.04
CA ARG A 35 6.32 5.58 8.59
C ARG A 35 5.49 6.73 8.03
N TRP A 36 4.46 6.43 7.24
CA TRP A 36 3.54 7.46 6.74
C TRP A 36 2.78 8.13 7.87
N ALA A 37 2.26 7.37 8.82
CA ALA A 37 1.57 7.89 10.00
C ALA A 37 2.44 8.82 10.83
N GLN A 38 3.73 8.50 10.98
CA GLN A 38 4.69 9.35 11.68
C GLN A 38 5.04 10.61 10.89
N ARG A 39 5.25 10.48 9.57
CA ARG A 39 5.60 11.59 8.68
C ARG A 39 4.46 12.59 8.54
N ASP A 40 3.25 12.09 8.34
CA ASP A 40 2.05 12.90 8.03
C ASP A 40 1.20 13.20 9.27
N GLY A 41 1.58 12.66 10.45
CA GLY A 41 0.92 12.97 11.72
C GLY A 41 -0.50 12.41 11.85
N TRP A 42 -0.74 11.20 11.35
CA TRP A 42 -2.10 10.62 11.32
C TRP A 42 -2.74 10.60 12.72
N PRO A 43 -4.01 11.03 12.83
CA PRO A 43 -4.79 10.83 14.04
C PRO A 43 -4.82 9.37 14.44
N ARG A 44 -4.66 9.09 15.74
CA ARG A 44 -4.63 7.73 16.27
C ARG A 44 -5.22 7.67 17.67
N ARG A 45 -5.76 6.52 18.03
CA ARG A 45 -6.12 6.16 19.42
C ARG A 45 -5.40 4.90 19.84
N HIS A 46 -5.38 4.68 21.14
CA HIS A 46 -4.90 3.44 21.71
C HIS A 46 -6.06 2.74 22.40
N SER A 47 -6.29 1.48 22.03
CA SER A 47 -7.29 0.63 22.66
C SER A 47 -6.61 -0.47 23.44
N THR A 48 -7.18 -0.82 24.59
CA THR A 48 -6.72 -1.97 25.36
C THR A 48 -7.56 -3.17 24.97
N THR A 49 -6.90 -4.22 24.53
CA THR A 49 -7.51 -5.52 24.22
C THR A 49 -7.06 -6.55 25.25
N SER A 50 -7.71 -7.72 25.29
CA SER A 50 -7.26 -8.86 26.11
C SER A 50 -5.84 -9.33 25.77
N ARG A 51 -5.32 -8.97 24.58
CA ARG A 51 -3.97 -9.32 24.10
C ARG A 51 -2.95 -8.19 24.30
N GLY A 52 -3.35 -7.06 24.88
CA GLY A 52 -2.48 -5.92 25.14
C GLY A 52 -2.98 -4.63 24.47
N ARG A 53 -2.07 -3.66 24.34
CA ARG A 53 -2.39 -2.34 23.80
C ARG A 53 -2.28 -2.33 22.27
N LEU A 54 -3.38 -1.98 21.61
CA LEU A 54 -3.46 -1.81 20.16
C LEU A 54 -3.41 -0.32 19.82
N THR A 55 -2.73 0.02 18.71
CA THR A 55 -2.76 1.39 18.16
C THR A 55 -3.59 1.37 16.90
N GLU A 56 -4.63 2.19 16.87
CA GLU A 56 -5.53 2.34 15.74
C GLU A 56 -5.33 3.72 15.13
N TYR A 57 -5.27 3.79 13.81
CA TYR A 57 -5.05 5.00 13.03
C TYR A 57 -6.33 5.38 12.28
N SER A 58 -6.51 6.68 12.01
CA SER A 58 -7.59 7.17 11.14
C SER A 58 -7.50 6.53 9.76
N VAL A 59 -8.60 5.88 9.37
CA VAL A 59 -8.76 5.30 8.03
C VAL A 59 -8.73 6.41 6.99
N ARG A 60 -9.38 7.56 7.24
CA ARG A 60 -9.41 8.66 6.27
C ARG A 60 -8.02 9.24 6.01
N ALA A 61 -7.22 9.45 7.06
CA ALA A 61 -5.85 9.93 6.91
C ALA A 61 -4.99 8.91 6.15
N ALA A 62 -5.17 7.62 6.43
CA ALA A 62 -4.45 6.55 5.74
C ALA A 62 -4.79 6.48 4.25
N THR A 63 -6.08 6.53 3.90
CA THR A 63 -6.57 6.57 2.52
C THR A 63 -6.07 7.81 1.79
N ALA A 64 -6.21 9.01 2.38
CA ALA A 64 -5.74 10.25 1.77
C ALA A 64 -4.23 10.23 1.48
N THR A 65 -3.42 9.72 2.41
CA THR A 65 -1.98 9.56 2.16
C THR A 65 -1.71 8.51 1.08
N TYR A 66 -2.44 7.39 1.07
CA TYR A 66 -2.30 6.37 0.03
C TYR A 66 -2.58 6.98 -1.35
N GLU A 67 -3.72 7.63 -1.51
CA GLU A 67 -4.16 8.21 -2.79
C GLU A 67 -3.16 9.25 -3.31
N ARG A 68 -2.65 10.09 -2.40
CA ARG A 68 -1.62 11.08 -2.73
C ARG A 68 -0.31 10.45 -3.22
N LEU A 69 0.05 9.26 -2.73
CA LEU A 69 1.33 8.62 -3.03
C LEU A 69 1.27 7.60 -4.17
N ARG A 70 0.13 6.94 -4.35
CA ARG A 70 -0.03 5.81 -5.26
C ARG A 70 -1.16 5.97 -6.28
N GLY A 71 -1.94 7.05 -6.20
CA GLY A 71 -3.15 7.23 -7.00
C GLY A 71 -4.40 6.66 -6.31
N PRO A 72 -5.59 6.94 -6.86
CA PRO A 72 -6.86 6.49 -6.29
C PRO A 72 -6.84 4.97 -6.05
N LEU A 73 -7.40 4.53 -4.92
CA LEU A 73 -7.72 3.11 -4.78
C LEU A 73 -8.78 2.81 -5.83
N ASP A 74 -8.46 1.98 -6.81
CA ASP A 74 -9.49 1.39 -7.64
C ASP A 74 -10.47 0.71 -6.68
N THR A 75 -11.68 1.26 -6.58
CA THR A 75 -12.79 0.56 -5.95
C THR A 75 -12.80 -0.83 -6.57
N PRO A 76 -12.83 -1.93 -5.80
CA PRO A 76 -12.93 -3.24 -6.40
C PRO A 76 -14.21 -3.24 -7.23
N THR A 77 -14.06 -3.12 -8.54
CA THR A 77 -15.13 -3.40 -9.47
C THR A 77 -15.48 -4.85 -9.16
N SER A 78 -16.65 -5.03 -8.56
CA SER A 78 -17.26 -6.34 -8.45
C SER A 78 -17.44 -6.83 -9.88
N GLY A 79 -16.51 -7.64 -10.38
CA GLY A 79 -16.55 -8.13 -11.76
C GLY A 79 -15.17 -8.22 -12.41
N GLU A 80 -14.85 -9.46 -12.79
CA GLU A 80 -13.93 -9.83 -13.86
C GLU A 80 -12.46 -10.07 -13.49
N VAL A 81 -12.19 -11.34 -13.21
CA VAL A 81 -10.88 -11.96 -13.44
C VAL A 81 -10.62 -11.88 -14.95
N THR A 82 -9.97 -10.81 -15.41
CA THR A 82 -9.39 -10.80 -16.75
C THR A 82 -8.17 -11.70 -16.74
N SER A 83 -8.39 -12.95 -17.14
CA SER A 83 -7.35 -13.86 -17.60
C SER A 83 -6.65 -13.23 -18.81
N GLY A 84 -5.50 -12.60 -18.58
CA GLY A 84 -4.60 -12.08 -19.62
C GLY A 84 -3.58 -11.17 -18.95
N GLN A 85 -2.26 -11.39 -18.97
CA GLN A 85 -1.42 -12.18 -19.85
C GLN A 85 -0.39 -12.91 -18.99
N LEU A 86 -0.28 -14.23 -19.17
CA LEU A 86 1.00 -14.90 -19.01
C LEU A 86 1.92 -14.28 -20.05
N GLY A 87 2.76 -13.34 -19.61
CA GLY A 87 3.83 -12.80 -20.43
C GLY A 87 4.71 -13.95 -20.89
N GLU A 88 4.67 -14.23 -22.18
CA GLU A 88 5.63 -15.12 -22.82
C GLU A 88 7.03 -14.60 -22.48
N LEU A 89 7.83 -15.47 -21.86
CA LEU A 89 9.27 -15.29 -21.73
C LEU A 89 9.86 -15.42 -23.14
N SER A 90 9.77 -14.33 -23.91
CA SER A 90 10.49 -14.18 -25.16
C SER A 90 11.96 -13.93 -24.83
N SER A 91 12.71 -15.02 -24.71
CA SER A 91 14.17 -15.03 -24.68
C SER A 91 14.70 -14.46 -26.00
N SER A 92 14.87 -13.14 -26.05
CA SER A 92 15.67 -12.50 -27.09
C SER A 92 17.15 -12.61 -26.72
N ASP A 93 17.71 -13.82 -26.90
CA ASP A 93 19.17 -13.98 -26.93
C ASP A 93 19.65 -13.57 -28.33
N THR A 94 20.30 -12.41 -28.36
CA THR A 94 20.92 -11.84 -29.55
C THR A 94 22.24 -12.57 -29.81
N SER A 95 22.38 -13.19 -30.97
CA SER A 95 23.69 -13.35 -31.62
C SER A 95 23.56 -13.56 -33.14
N PRO A 96 23.77 -12.51 -33.97
CA PRO A 96 23.95 -12.68 -35.40
C PRO A 96 25.41 -12.40 -35.77
N LEU A 97 26.27 -13.42 -35.81
CA LEU A 97 27.49 -13.37 -36.62
C LEU A 97 28.15 -14.75 -36.72
N MET A 98 28.03 -15.42 -37.89
CA MET A 98 29.19 -15.97 -38.58
C MET A 98 28.83 -16.30 -40.04
N ALA A 99 29.41 -15.47 -40.90
CA ALA A 99 29.84 -15.67 -42.27
C ALA A 99 29.39 -16.94 -43.03
N ALA A 100 28.67 -16.69 -44.12
CA ALA A 100 28.76 -17.49 -45.32
C ALA A 100 30.23 -17.58 -45.78
N ARG A 101 30.72 -18.81 -45.99
CA ARG A 101 31.78 -19.08 -46.96
C ARG A 101 31.44 -20.31 -47.78
N ALA A 102 31.61 -20.14 -49.08
CA ALA A 102 31.42 -21.10 -50.15
C ALA A 102 32.51 -22.17 -50.14
N GLU A 103 32.12 -23.40 -50.50
CA GLU A 103 32.63 -24.14 -51.66
C GLU A 103 31.67 -25.29 -52.00
#